data_AF-A0AAV4AN47-F1
#
_entry.id   AF-A0AAV4AN47-F1
#
_cell.length_a   1.000
_cell.length_b   1.000
_cell.length_c   1.000
_cell.angle_alpha   90.00
_cell.angle_beta   90.00
_cell.angle_gamma   90.00
#
_symmetry.space_group_name_H-M   'P 1'
#
loop_
_entity.id
_entity.type
_entity.pdbx_description
1 polymer ?
#
loop_
_entity_poly.entity_id
_entity_poly.type
_entity_poly.pdbx_seq_one_letter_code
_entity_poly.pdbx_strand_id
1 'polypeptide(L)'
;MKRGSDGRIEVVYTSPHFNESIKINNTDENIRVECFDNNKESISRSYFAFVRVDPEQERVLGDSYKVHIDKHAPAETLSILMLGIDAMAKQHFARAMPKTKAFLIEELRALEMNKHNKLGYSTSPNIIPLLTGRTNEELTNDTKWKFDSRGWMDQINEAFIWSDARRLGYRTGLVLDQVLVTAFHYLRHGFSRRPVNHYNRPIVVDSIKDKLMRKTKHCYGDEPEITKMHDYWLQLLHKYNSTKTNQTPFFAYR
;
A
#
# COMPACT_ATOMS: atom_id res chain seq x y z
N MET A 1 -18.50 -0.66 -14.00
CA MET A 1 -17.54 -0.64 -12.86
C MET A 1 -17.00 0.77 -12.72
N LYS A 2 -16.66 1.22 -11.50
CA LYS A 2 -16.19 2.60 -11.24
C LYS A 2 -14.67 2.73 -11.50
N ARG A 3 -14.23 3.89 -11.96
CA ARG A 3 -12.79 4.21 -12.10
C ARG A 3 -12.10 4.10 -10.73
N GLY A 4 -10.96 3.42 -10.66
CA GLY A 4 -10.24 3.16 -9.40
C GLY A 4 -10.80 2.02 -8.55
N SER A 5 -11.67 1.18 -9.12
CA SER A 5 -12.10 -0.10 -8.54
C SER A 5 -11.08 -1.20 -8.83
N ASP A 6 -10.95 -2.15 -7.91
CA ASP A 6 -10.10 -3.34 -8.08
C ASP A 6 -10.55 -4.30 -9.18
N GLY A 7 -11.80 -4.18 -9.63
CA GLY A 7 -12.37 -5.04 -10.67
C GLY A 7 -11.93 -4.72 -12.09
N ARG A 8 -11.33 -3.55 -12.35
CA ARG A 8 -10.88 -3.15 -13.70
C ARG A 8 -9.65 -2.25 -13.65
N ILE A 9 -8.73 -2.47 -14.59
CA ILE A 9 -7.59 -1.59 -14.85
C ILE A 9 -7.70 -1.09 -16.28
N GLU A 10 -7.42 0.19 -16.45
CA GLU A 10 -7.50 0.89 -17.73
C GLU A 10 -6.22 1.68 -17.93
N VAL A 11 -5.63 1.57 -19.12
CA VAL A 11 -4.58 2.49 -19.56
C VAL A 11 -5.28 3.79 -19.94
N VAL A 12 -5.01 4.86 -19.18
CA VAL A 12 -5.69 6.15 -19.34
C VAL A 12 -5.10 6.94 -20.51
N TYR A 13 -3.81 6.77 -20.77
CA TYR A 13 -3.08 7.48 -21.82
C TYR A 13 -1.86 6.67 -22.25
N THR A 14 -1.55 6.74 -23.55
CA THR A 14 -0.32 6.18 -24.14
C THR A 14 0.46 7.32 -24.78
N SER A 15 1.73 7.43 -24.47
CA SER A 15 2.57 8.48 -25.04
C SER A 15 2.87 8.24 -26.53
N PRO A 16 3.31 9.28 -27.27
CA PRO A 16 4.09 9.08 -28.47
C PRO A 16 5.33 8.23 -28.20
N HIS A 17 5.86 7.58 -29.24
CA HIS A 17 7.15 6.90 -29.17
C HIS A 17 8.28 7.92 -28.90
N PHE A 18 9.28 7.51 -28.12
CA PHE A 18 10.44 8.34 -27.79
C PHE A 18 11.71 7.47 -27.79
N ASN A 19 12.84 8.09 -28.12
CA ASN A 19 14.13 7.38 -28.22
C ASN A 19 15.09 7.72 -27.07
N GLU A 20 14.90 8.87 -26.40
CA GLU A 20 15.79 9.32 -25.32
C GLU A 20 15.02 9.53 -24.01
N SER A 21 14.09 10.49 -24.01
CA SER A 21 13.31 10.83 -22.81
C SER A 21 11.92 11.34 -23.15
N ILE A 22 11.04 11.27 -22.16
CA ILE A 22 9.72 11.87 -22.22
C ILE A 22 9.39 12.52 -20.88
N LYS A 23 8.73 13.67 -20.93
CA LYS A 23 8.24 14.34 -19.73
C LYS A 23 6.99 13.62 -19.21
N ILE A 24 7.07 13.13 -17.99
CA ILE A 24 5.97 12.49 -17.27
C ILE A 24 5.15 13.57 -16.56
N ASN A 25 3.82 13.43 -16.53
CA ASN A 25 2.97 14.37 -15.82
C ASN A 25 3.02 14.10 -14.31
N ASN A 26 2.85 15.15 -13.50
CA ASN A 26 2.91 15.03 -12.03
C ASN A 26 1.73 14.23 -11.45
N THR A 27 0.69 13.97 -12.25
CA THR A 27 -0.46 13.13 -11.89
C THR A 27 -0.26 11.66 -12.23
N ASP A 28 0.79 11.30 -12.96
CA ASP A 28 1.02 9.93 -13.41
C ASP A 28 1.64 9.11 -12.27
N GLU A 29 0.83 8.24 -11.68
CA GLU A 29 1.22 7.37 -10.54
C GLU A 29 1.73 6.00 -10.98
N ASN A 30 1.22 5.44 -12.07
CA ASN A 30 1.49 4.05 -12.50
C ASN A 30 1.87 4.06 -13.98
N ILE A 31 3.14 3.78 -14.28
CA ILE A 31 3.69 3.92 -15.63
C ILE A 31 4.29 2.59 -16.08
N ARG A 32 3.87 2.15 -17.26
CA ARG A 32 4.50 1.06 -18.01
C ARG A 32 5.27 1.67 -19.17
N VAL A 33 6.55 1.36 -19.27
CA VAL A 33 7.41 1.73 -20.41
C VAL A 33 7.60 0.47 -21.25
N GLU A 34 7.43 0.58 -22.56
CA GLU A 34 7.61 -0.52 -23.51
C GLU A 34 8.68 -0.13 -24.54
N CYS A 35 9.65 -1.02 -24.76
CA CYS A 35 10.64 -0.87 -25.81
C CYS A 35 10.29 -1.78 -26.97
N PHE A 36 10.40 -1.25 -28.19
CA PHE A 36 10.04 -1.94 -29.41
C PHE A 36 11.25 -2.14 -30.32
N ASP A 37 11.30 -3.26 -31.02
CA ASP A 37 12.27 -3.47 -32.10
C ASP A 37 11.85 -2.76 -33.40
N ASN A 38 12.65 -2.97 -34.46
CA ASN A 38 12.37 -2.41 -35.78
C ASN A 38 11.07 -2.93 -36.41
N ASN A 39 10.58 -4.09 -35.98
CA ASN A 39 9.31 -4.68 -36.42
C ASN A 39 8.12 -4.24 -35.56
N LYS A 40 8.34 -3.33 -34.60
CA LYS A 40 7.34 -2.87 -33.61
C LYS A 40 6.89 -3.96 -32.65
N GLU A 41 7.69 -5.00 -32.44
CA GLU A 41 7.47 -6.00 -31.42
C GLU A 41 8.04 -5.53 -30.08
N SER A 42 7.27 -5.70 -28.99
CA SER A 42 7.71 -5.33 -27.65
C SER A 42 8.80 -6.28 -27.16
N ILE A 43 10.04 -5.81 -27.05
CA ILE A 43 11.20 -6.61 -26.63
C ILE A 43 11.49 -6.50 -25.14
N SER A 44 11.10 -5.40 -24.50
CA SER A 44 11.23 -5.22 -23.06
C SER A 44 10.16 -4.29 -22.51
N ARG A 45 9.88 -4.43 -21.22
CA ARG A 45 8.95 -3.58 -20.48
C ARG A 45 9.56 -3.17 -19.16
N SER A 46 9.05 -2.10 -18.58
CA SER A 46 9.43 -1.65 -17.24
C SER A 46 8.24 -1.01 -16.56
N TYR A 47 8.14 -1.23 -15.25
CA TYR A 47 7.02 -0.83 -14.44
C TYR A 47 7.47 0.10 -13.31
N PHE A 48 6.81 1.25 -13.22
CA PHE A 48 7.11 2.28 -12.23
C PHE A 48 5.83 2.67 -11.48
N ALA A 49 5.91 2.65 -10.16
CA ALA A 49 4.90 3.23 -9.29
C ALA A 49 5.49 4.44 -8.57
N PHE A 50 4.81 5.57 -8.66
CA PHE A 50 5.24 6.85 -8.11
C PHE A 50 4.30 7.30 -7.00
N VAL A 51 4.88 7.84 -5.93
CA VAL A 51 4.15 8.60 -4.92
C VAL A 51 3.97 10.02 -5.44
N ARG A 52 2.76 10.34 -5.90
CA ARG A 52 2.39 11.68 -6.42
C ARG A 52 1.53 12.43 -5.42
N VAL A 53 1.62 13.75 -5.43
CA VAL A 53 0.75 14.61 -4.61
C VAL A 53 -0.37 15.12 -5.49
N ASP A 54 -1.59 14.77 -5.12
CA ASP A 54 -2.81 15.36 -5.67
C ASP A 54 -3.09 16.67 -4.91
N PRO A 55 -3.00 17.85 -5.55
CA PRO A 55 -3.18 19.14 -4.90
C PRO A 55 -4.55 19.30 -4.20
N GLU A 56 -5.60 18.70 -4.76
CA GLU A 56 -6.94 18.79 -4.17
C GLU A 56 -7.03 17.97 -2.89
N GLN A 57 -6.55 16.73 -2.94
CA GLN A 57 -6.49 15.86 -1.75
C GLN A 57 -5.58 16.46 -0.68
N GLU A 58 -4.44 17.03 -1.08
CA GLU A 58 -3.49 17.67 -0.17
C GLU A 58 -4.13 18.83 0.57
N ARG A 59 -4.95 19.65 -0.11
CA ARG A 59 -5.72 20.73 0.53
C ARG A 59 -6.70 20.17 1.55
N VAL A 60 -7.50 19.18 1.17
CA VAL A 60 -8.51 18.57 2.06
C VAL A 60 -7.86 17.94 3.30
N LEU A 61 -6.79 17.17 3.11
CA LEU A 61 -6.06 16.55 4.22
C LEU A 61 -5.35 17.58 5.09
N GLY A 62 -4.80 18.65 4.49
CA GLY A 62 -4.22 19.77 5.22
C GLY A 62 -5.23 20.49 6.10
N ASP A 63 -6.44 20.74 5.59
CA ASP A 63 -7.52 21.39 6.36
C ASP A 63 -7.97 20.49 7.53
N SER A 64 -8.19 19.19 7.28
CA SER A 64 -8.50 18.22 8.34
C SER A 64 -7.39 18.12 9.39
N TYR A 65 -6.13 18.18 8.96
CA TYR A 65 -4.99 18.13 9.87
C TYR A 65 -4.91 19.37 10.77
N LYS A 66 -5.13 20.58 10.21
CA LYS A 66 -5.20 21.81 11.00
C LYS A 66 -6.29 21.72 12.08
N VAL A 67 -7.49 21.28 11.70
CA VAL A 67 -8.59 21.06 12.65
C VAL A 67 -8.21 20.05 13.73
N HIS A 68 -7.50 18.98 13.38
CA HIS A 68 -7.03 18.00 14.36
C HIS A 68 -6.06 18.61 15.37
N ILE A 69 -5.05 19.36 14.89
CA ILE A 69 -4.06 20.04 15.73
C ILE A 69 -4.73 21.07 16.64
N ASP A 70 -5.58 21.94 16.09
CA ASP A 70 -6.27 22.98 16.85
C ASP A 70 -7.18 22.38 17.95
N LYS A 71 -7.83 21.27 17.64
CA LYS A 71 -8.79 20.63 18.57
C LYS A 71 -8.11 19.80 19.67
N HIS A 72 -7.04 19.08 19.36
CA HIS A 72 -6.45 18.09 20.28
C HIS A 72 -5.10 18.52 20.86
N ALA A 73 -4.47 19.55 20.29
CA ALA A 73 -3.16 20.06 20.69
C ALA A 73 -2.15 18.94 21.00
N PRO A 74 -1.94 17.96 20.09
CA PRO A 74 -1.04 16.85 20.37
C PRO A 74 0.39 17.35 20.53
N ALA A 75 1.12 16.81 21.51
CA ALA A 75 2.51 17.17 21.75
C ALA A 75 3.39 16.89 20.52
N GLU A 76 3.10 15.81 19.79
CA GLU A 76 3.72 15.46 18.53
C GLU A 76 2.75 14.69 17.62
N THR A 77 3.04 14.68 16.33
CA THR A 77 2.34 13.87 15.32
C THR A 77 3.37 12.99 14.63
N LEU A 78 3.18 11.67 14.68
CA LEU A 78 4.12 10.70 14.11
C LEU A 78 3.57 10.10 12.82
N SER A 79 4.44 9.95 11.82
CA SER A 79 4.13 9.09 10.68
C SER A 79 4.26 7.62 11.06
N ILE A 80 3.33 6.80 10.60
CA ILE A 80 3.25 5.37 10.91
C ILE A 80 3.48 4.57 9.64
N LEU A 81 4.51 3.73 9.65
CA LEU A 81 4.78 2.72 8.61
C LEU A 81 4.69 1.33 9.24
N MET A 82 3.72 0.54 8.80
CA MET A 82 3.53 -0.84 9.21
C MET A 82 4.04 -1.77 8.11
N LEU A 83 5.05 -2.58 8.44
CA LEU A 83 5.65 -3.56 7.53
C LEU A 83 5.25 -4.97 7.94
N GLY A 84 4.34 -5.59 7.17
CA GLY A 84 4.03 -7.01 7.28
C GLY A 84 5.01 -7.88 6.49
N ILE A 85 5.38 -9.03 7.05
CA ILE A 85 6.05 -10.11 6.33
C ILE A 85 5.16 -11.35 6.42
N ASP A 86 4.67 -11.83 5.28
CA ASP A 86 3.74 -12.95 5.26
C ASP A 86 4.42 -14.27 5.66
N ALA A 87 3.64 -15.17 6.24
CA ALA A 87 4.02 -16.54 6.62
C ALA A 87 5.25 -16.68 7.56
N MET A 88 5.56 -15.65 8.36
CA MET A 88 6.72 -15.65 9.27
C MET A 88 6.33 -15.85 10.74
N ALA A 89 6.80 -16.93 11.36
CA ALA A 89 6.73 -17.12 12.81
C ALA A 89 7.85 -16.34 13.52
N LYS A 90 7.61 -15.85 14.74
CA LYS A 90 8.61 -15.14 15.56
C LYS A 90 9.95 -15.89 15.65
N GLN A 91 9.91 -17.19 15.93
CA GLN A 91 11.11 -18.02 16.05
C GLN A 91 11.85 -18.15 14.71
N HIS A 92 11.11 -18.21 13.60
CA HIS A 92 11.71 -18.28 12.27
C HIS A 92 12.36 -16.94 11.89
N PHE A 93 11.69 -15.81 12.14
CA PHE A 93 12.25 -14.47 11.96
C PHE A 93 13.60 -14.30 12.67
N ALA A 94 13.68 -14.72 13.93
CA ALA A 94 14.92 -14.63 14.72
C ALA A 94 16.08 -15.44 14.11
N ARG A 95 15.81 -16.55 13.42
CA ARG A 95 16.84 -17.39 12.78
C ARG A 95 17.18 -16.95 11.36
N ALA A 96 16.16 -16.60 10.57
CA ALA A 96 16.30 -16.28 9.15
C ALA A 96 16.78 -14.84 8.90
N MET A 97 16.45 -13.92 9.81
CA MET A 97 16.77 -12.49 9.68
C MET A 97 17.47 -11.92 10.93
N PRO A 98 18.57 -12.53 11.41
CA PRO A 98 19.21 -12.14 12.67
C PRO A 98 19.75 -10.70 12.62
N LYS A 99 20.27 -10.26 11.46
CA LYS A 99 20.75 -8.88 11.27
C LYS A 99 19.62 -7.85 11.38
N THR A 100 18.45 -8.17 10.80
CA THR A 100 17.27 -7.30 10.89
C THR A 100 16.75 -7.25 12.32
N LYS A 101 16.72 -8.37 13.04
CA LYS A 101 16.36 -8.39 14.45
C LYS A 101 17.32 -7.54 15.29
N ALA A 102 18.63 -7.71 15.12
CA ALA A 102 19.65 -6.93 15.84
C ALA A 102 19.45 -5.43 15.59
N PHE A 103 19.30 -5.01 14.34
CA PHE A 103 19.01 -3.63 13.98
C PHE A 103 17.74 -3.08 14.66
N LEU A 104 16.64 -3.83 14.65
CA LEU A 104 15.39 -3.40 15.30
C LEU A 104 15.57 -3.20 16.81
N ILE A 105 16.24 -4.14 17.49
CA ILE A 105 16.35 -4.13 18.96
C ILE A 105 17.44 -3.19 19.45
N GLU A 106 18.62 -3.21 18.82
CA GLU A 106 19.82 -2.54 19.29
C GLU A 106 19.85 -1.07 18.81
N GLU A 107 19.54 -0.83 17.53
CA GLU A 107 19.63 0.51 16.93
C GLU A 107 18.31 1.28 17.08
N LEU A 108 17.19 0.66 16.72
CA LEU A 108 15.87 1.31 16.77
C LEU A 108 15.19 1.21 18.13
N ARG A 109 15.76 0.45 19.07
CA ARG A 109 15.21 0.21 20.42
C ARG A 109 13.76 -0.27 20.39
N ALA A 110 13.43 -1.09 19.39
CA ALA A 110 12.07 -1.59 19.19
C ALA A 110 11.62 -2.47 20.36
N LEU A 111 10.32 -2.39 20.68
CA LEU A 111 9.70 -3.21 21.72
C LEU A 111 9.23 -4.55 21.14
N GLU A 112 9.74 -5.65 21.68
CA GLU A 112 9.32 -6.99 21.28
C GLU A 112 8.04 -7.42 22.04
N MET A 113 6.94 -7.61 21.31
CA MET A 113 5.66 -8.04 21.89
C MET A 113 5.60 -9.56 22.11
N ASN A 114 6.15 -10.05 23.22
CA ASN A 114 6.30 -11.48 23.50
C ASN A 114 5.01 -12.30 23.58
N LYS A 115 3.87 -11.67 23.86
CA LYS A 115 2.57 -12.35 24.03
C LYS A 115 1.59 -12.04 22.89
N HIS A 116 2.03 -11.33 21.85
CA HIS A 116 1.20 -11.07 20.68
C HIS A 116 1.11 -12.33 19.82
N ASN A 117 -0.12 -12.76 19.53
CA ASN A 117 -0.39 -13.99 18.80
C ASN A 117 -1.35 -13.73 17.64
N LYS A 118 -1.25 -14.59 16.63
CA LYS A 118 -2.19 -14.63 15.52
C LYS A 118 -3.55 -15.15 16.00
N LEU A 119 -4.63 -14.63 15.44
CA LEU A 119 -6.01 -15.04 15.74
C LEU A 119 -6.52 -16.16 14.81
N GLY A 120 -5.93 -16.31 13.63
CA GLY A 120 -6.37 -17.30 12.65
C GLY A 120 -5.24 -17.97 11.88
N TYR A 121 -5.58 -19.03 11.13
CA TYR A 121 -4.61 -19.75 10.31
C TYR A 121 -4.13 -18.93 9.10
N SER A 122 -5.08 -18.38 8.34
CA SER A 122 -4.84 -17.59 7.12
C SER A 122 -4.61 -16.11 7.38
N THR A 123 -4.16 -15.35 6.38
CA THR A 123 -3.81 -13.93 6.50
C THR A 123 -4.99 -13.03 6.89
N SER A 124 -6.15 -13.18 6.23
CA SER A 124 -7.34 -12.32 6.45
C SER A 124 -7.81 -12.25 7.93
N PRO A 125 -8.06 -13.35 8.65
CA PRO A 125 -8.49 -13.30 10.06
C PRO A 125 -7.44 -12.74 11.04
N ASN A 126 -6.21 -12.46 10.58
CA ASN A 126 -5.18 -11.79 11.36
C ASN A 126 -5.08 -10.30 11.02
N ILE A 127 -5.06 -9.98 9.73
CA ILE A 127 -4.85 -8.61 9.26
C ILE A 127 -6.09 -7.73 9.43
N ILE A 128 -7.29 -8.27 9.23
CA ILE A 128 -8.52 -7.49 9.47
C ILE A 128 -8.58 -7.00 10.92
N PRO A 129 -8.52 -7.85 11.96
CA PRO A 129 -8.55 -7.39 13.34
C PRO A 129 -7.33 -6.55 13.73
N LEU A 130 -6.15 -6.80 13.15
CA LEU A 130 -4.99 -5.93 13.39
C LEU A 130 -5.26 -4.48 12.96
N LEU A 131 -5.99 -4.29 11.87
CA LEU A 131 -6.18 -2.96 11.26
C LEU A 131 -7.55 -2.34 11.58
N THR A 132 -8.52 -3.10 12.07
CA THR A 132 -9.85 -2.60 12.48
C THR A 132 -10.11 -2.68 13.98
N GLY A 133 -9.28 -3.41 14.72
CA GLY A 133 -9.54 -3.76 16.12
C GLY A 133 -10.68 -4.75 16.31
N ARG A 134 -11.20 -5.37 15.25
CA ARG A 134 -12.36 -6.28 15.29
C ARG A 134 -12.18 -7.50 14.40
N THR A 135 -12.57 -8.65 14.90
CA THR A 135 -12.59 -9.91 14.15
C THR A 135 -13.60 -9.86 13.01
N ASN A 136 -13.44 -10.77 12.04
CA ASN A 136 -14.40 -10.92 10.96
C ASN A 136 -15.81 -11.25 11.48
N GLU A 137 -15.92 -12.03 12.55
CA GLU A 137 -17.20 -12.41 13.16
C GLU A 137 -17.87 -11.21 13.84
N GLU A 138 -17.12 -10.44 14.63
CA GLU A 138 -17.62 -9.20 15.24
C GLU A 138 -18.09 -8.20 14.19
N LEU A 139 -17.35 -8.05 13.09
CA LEU A 139 -17.77 -7.18 11.98
C LEU A 139 -19.01 -7.70 11.24
N THR A 140 -19.23 -9.01 11.20
CA THR A 140 -20.43 -9.61 10.58
C THR A 140 -21.66 -9.44 11.47
N ASN A 141 -21.47 -9.54 12.79
CA ASN A 141 -22.55 -9.49 13.78
C ASN A 141 -22.88 -8.06 14.25
N ASP A 142 -22.06 -7.07 13.92
CA ASP A 142 -22.29 -5.68 14.30
C ASP A 142 -23.28 -4.97 13.37
N THR A 143 -24.32 -4.35 13.91
CA THR A 143 -25.38 -3.69 13.13
C THR A 143 -24.92 -2.47 12.34
N LYS A 144 -23.80 -1.84 12.72
CA LYS A 144 -23.15 -0.75 11.98
C LYS A 144 -22.49 -1.26 10.71
N TRP A 145 -21.91 -2.46 10.76
CA TRP A 145 -21.08 -3.02 9.70
C TRP A 145 -21.83 -4.13 8.97
N LYS A 146 -22.18 -3.90 7.71
CA LYS A 146 -22.82 -4.93 6.87
C LYS A 146 -21.77 -5.81 6.20
N PHE A 147 -20.90 -6.41 7.01
CA PHE A 147 -19.76 -7.16 6.50
C PHE A 147 -20.20 -8.51 5.93
N ASP A 148 -20.14 -8.63 4.61
CA ASP A 148 -20.20 -9.89 3.89
C ASP A 148 -18.78 -10.34 3.54
N SER A 149 -18.39 -11.50 4.08
CA SER A 149 -17.07 -12.08 3.85
C SER A 149 -16.70 -12.33 2.39
N ARG A 150 -17.67 -12.36 1.46
CA ARG A 150 -17.44 -12.51 0.01
C ARG A 150 -17.61 -11.20 -0.76
N GLY A 151 -18.10 -10.15 -0.10
CA GLY A 151 -18.42 -8.87 -0.69
C GLY A 151 -17.21 -7.96 -0.96
N TRP A 152 -17.52 -6.68 -1.18
CA TRP A 152 -16.53 -5.61 -1.29
C TRP A 152 -16.09 -5.15 0.10
N MET A 153 -14.79 -4.93 0.28
CA MET A 153 -14.20 -4.44 1.52
C MET A 153 -14.63 -3.00 1.87
N ASP A 154 -15.22 -2.27 0.93
CA ASP A 154 -15.87 -0.97 1.13
C ASP A 154 -16.90 -1.01 2.28
N GLN A 155 -17.55 -2.16 2.50
CA GLN A 155 -18.52 -2.37 3.58
C GLN A 155 -17.96 -2.05 4.97
N ILE A 156 -16.64 -2.20 5.16
CA ILE A 156 -15.94 -1.96 6.41
C ILE A 156 -14.76 -1.00 6.24
N ASN A 157 -14.66 -0.27 5.11
CA ASN A 157 -13.49 0.59 4.87
C ASN A 157 -13.31 1.63 6.00
N GLU A 158 -14.40 2.18 6.52
CA GLU A 158 -14.39 3.14 7.64
C GLU A 158 -14.01 2.53 8.99
N ALA A 159 -13.92 1.20 9.10
CA ALA A 159 -13.48 0.51 10.32
C ALA A 159 -11.96 0.42 10.41
N PHE A 160 -11.25 0.57 9.30
CA PHE A 160 -9.79 0.44 9.29
C PHE A 160 -9.11 1.70 9.82
N ILE A 161 -7.99 1.50 10.51
CA ILE A 161 -7.16 2.55 11.10
C ILE A 161 -6.66 3.57 10.07
N TRP A 162 -6.48 3.18 8.80
CA TRP A 162 -6.14 4.15 7.76
C TRP A 162 -7.27 5.15 7.49
N SER A 163 -8.53 4.76 7.66
CA SER A 163 -9.67 5.68 7.52
C SER A 163 -9.72 6.66 8.68
N ASP A 164 -9.39 6.21 9.89
CA ASP A 164 -9.19 7.08 11.05
C ASP A 164 -8.06 8.08 10.81
N ALA A 165 -6.89 7.59 10.38
CA ALA A 165 -5.73 8.42 10.05
C ALA A 165 -6.08 9.47 8.97
N ARG A 166 -6.78 9.07 7.90
CA ARG A 166 -7.25 9.98 6.86
C ARG A 166 -8.14 11.09 7.43
N ARG A 167 -9.08 10.77 8.32
CA ARG A 167 -9.96 11.77 8.95
C ARG A 167 -9.19 12.77 9.82
N LEU A 168 -8.06 12.35 10.38
CA LEU A 168 -7.12 13.23 11.09
C LEU A 168 -6.18 14.01 10.15
N GLY A 169 -6.34 13.87 8.83
CA GLY A 169 -5.52 14.56 7.83
C GLY A 169 -4.22 13.85 7.47
N TYR A 170 -4.05 12.57 7.81
CA TYR A 170 -2.86 11.81 7.41
C TYR A 170 -2.97 11.39 5.94
N ARG A 171 -1.84 11.36 5.24
CA ARG A 171 -1.75 10.74 3.91
C ARG A 171 -1.70 9.24 4.10
N THR A 172 -2.54 8.50 3.39
CA THR A 172 -2.68 7.04 3.60
C THR A 172 -2.08 6.24 2.48
N GLY A 173 -1.41 5.13 2.80
CA GLY A 173 -0.80 4.23 1.84
C GLY A 173 -1.10 2.76 2.11
N LEU A 174 -1.29 1.99 1.04
CA LEU A 174 -1.46 0.54 1.04
C LEU A 174 -0.64 0.00 -0.11
N VAL A 175 0.40 -0.77 0.22
CA VAL A 175 1.29 -1.36 -0.78
C VAL A 175 1.08 -2.85 -0.78
N LEU A 176 0.85 -3.40 -1.97
CA LEU A 176 0.64 -4.81 -2.18
C LEU A 176 1.79 -5.38 -3.02
N ASP A 177 2.28 -6.56 -2.67
CA ASP A 177 3.13 -7.43 -3.52
C ASP A 177 2.29 -8.38 -4.38
N GLN A 178 1.10 -8.75 -3.91
CA GLN A 178 0.19 -9.66 -4.60
C GLN A 178 -1.22 -9.09 -4.64
N VAL A 179 -2.03 -9.55 -5.60
CA VAL A 179 -3.36 -8.95 -5.85
C VAL A 179 -4.52 -9.93 -5.72
N LEU A 180 -4.24 -11.24 -5.72
CA LEU A 180 -5.26 -12.29 -5.61
C LEU A 180 -5.36 -12.87 -4.20
N VAL A 181 -4.23 -13.02 -3.51
CA VAL A 181 -4.14 -13.77 -2.25
C VAL A 181 -3.76 -12.87 -1.08
N THR A 182 -4.32 -11.66 -1.03
CA THR A 182 -4.12 -10.76 0.12
C THR A 182 -5.24 -10.91 1.14
N ALA A 183 -5.05 -10.34 2.32
CA ALA A 183 -6.07 -10.25 3.37
C ALA A 183 -7.41 -9.66 2.89
N PHE A 184 -7.37 -8.83 1.85
CA PHE A 184 -8.50 -8.06 1.33
C PHE A 184 -9.14 -8.69 0.08
N HIS A 185 -8.43 -9.58 -0.62
CA HIS A 185 -8.83 -10.05 -1.96
C HIS A 185 -9.09 -11.56 -2.04
N TYR A 186 -8.49 -12.38 -1.16
CA TYR A 186 -8.70 -13.83 -1.22
C TYR A 186 -10.17 -14.18 -0.97
N LEU A 187 -10.81 -14.82 -1.97
CA LEU A 187 -12.24 -15.16 -1.99
C LEU A 187 -13.19 -13.96 -1.81
N ARG A 188 -12.73 -12.76 -2.18
CA ARG A 188 -13.42 -11.47 -1.99
C ARG A 188 -13.33 -10.62 -3.25
N HIS A 189 -14.12 -9.56 -3.33
CA HIS A 189 -14.06 -8.62 -4.45
C HIS A 189 -12.93 -7.57 -4.33
N GLY A 190 -12.29 -7.43 -3.16
CA GLY A 190 -11.36 -6.33 -2.90
C GLY A 190 -12.12 -5.04 -2.66
N PHE A 191 -11.66 -3.93 -3.24
CA PHE A 191 -12.25 -2.60 -3.08
C PHE A 191 -12.90 -2.07 -4.36
N SER A 192 -14.13 -1.57 -4.25
CA SER A 192 -14.88 -0.93 -5.33
C SER A 192 -14.41 0.50 -5.56
N ARG A 193 -13.80 1.12 -4.54
CA ARG A 193 -13.15 2.42 -4.57
C ARG A 193 -11.79 2.32 -3.90
N ARG A 194 -10.80 3.03 -4.41
CA ARG A 194 -9.46 3.14 -3.82
C ARG A 194 -9.55 3.41 -2.30
N PRO A 195 -9.01 2.54 -1.42
CA PRO A 195 -9.19 2.68 0.02
C PRO A 195 -8.26 3.74 0.64
N VAL A 196 -7.11 4.01 0.03
CA VAL A 196 -6.01 4.86 0.54
C VAL A 196 -5.56 5.90 -0.50
N ASN A 197 -4.79 6.93 -0.10
CA ASN A 197 -4.28 7.94 -1.03
C ASN A 197 -3.17 7.42 -1.96
N HIS A 198 -2.37 6.45 -1.52
CA HIS A 198 -1.25 5.85 -2.25
C HIS A 198 -1.48 4.35 -2.40
N TYR A 199 -1.81 3.90 -3.60
CA TYR A 199 -2.23 2.52 -3.87
C TYR A 199 -1.55 1.97 -5.12
N ASN A 200 -0.50 1.16 -4.93
CA ASN A 200 0.32 0.63 -6.04
C ASN A 200 -0.34 -0.53 -6.80
N ARG A 201 -1.51 -1.03 -6.37
CA ARG A 201 -2.14 -2.23 -6.94
C ARG A 201 -2.26 -2.24 -8.47
N PRO A 202 -2.59 -1.13 -9.18
CA PRO A 202 -2.71 -1.16 -10.63
C PRO A 202 -1.47 -1.71 -11.34
N ILE A 203 -0.27 -1.27 -10.92
CA ILE A 203 1.00 -1.75 -11.51
C ILE A 203 1.23 -3.23 -11.20
N VAL A 204 0.82 -3.69 -10.01
CA VAL A 204 1.02 -5.07 -9.58
C VAL A 204 0.16 -6.00 -10.43
N VAL A 205 -1.13 -5.70 -10.60
CA VAL A 205 -2.03 -6.50 -11.43
C VAL A 205 -1.56 -6.53 -12.89
N ASP A 206 -1.16 -5.39 -13.45
CA ASP A 206 -0.72 -5.33 -14.85
C ASP A 206 0.56 -6.17 -15.04
N SER A 207 1.52 -6.04 -14.12
CA SER A 207 2.76 -6.83 -14.18
C SER A 207 2.52 -8.34 -14.10
N ILE A 208 1.56 -8.82 -13.28
CA ILE A 208 1.27 -10.25 -13.14
C ILE A 208 0.78 -10.87 -14.45
N LYS A 209 0.12 -10.08 -15.31
CA LYS A 209 -0.35 -10.53 -16.62
C LYS A 209 0.75 -10.48 -17.68
N ASP A 210 1.84 -9.76 -17.42
CA ASP A 210 2.90 -9.52 -18.38
C ASP A 210 4.00 -10.59 -18.31
N LYS A 211 3.98 -11.50 -19.27
CA LYS A 211 4.97 -12.58 -19.40
C LYS A 211 6.38 -12.08 -19.71
N LEU A 212 6.53 -10.86 -20.25
CA LEU A 212 7.86 -10.27 -20.46
C LEU A 212 8.50 -9.89 -19.13
N MET A 213 7.70 -9.49 -18.14
CA MET A 213 8.17 -9.01 -16.85
C MET A 213 8.13 -10.05 -15.73
N ARG A 214 7.08 -10.87 -15.66
CA ARG A 214 6.92 -11.90 -14.62
C ARG A 214 7.25 -13.29 -15.16
N LYS A 215 8.50 -13.51 -15.57
CA LYS A 215 9.00 -14.85 -15.95
C LYS A 215 9.13 -15.77 -14.73
N THR A 216 9.52 -15.22 -13.59
CA THR A 216 9.58 -15.93 -12.31
C THR A 216 8.60 -15.29 -11.32
N LYS A 217 8.28 -16.01 -10.23
CA LYS A 217 7.30 -15.53 -9.24
C LYS A 217 7.78 -14.32 -8.41
N HIS A 218 9.09 -14.09 -8.32
CA HIS A 218 9.68 -13.17 -7.33
C HIS A 218 10.44 -11.98 -7.93
N CYS A 219 10.48 -11.86 -9.25
CA CYS A 219 11.19 -10.77 -9.92
C CYS A 219 10.24 -9.94 -10.79
N TYR A 220 10.53 -8.65 -10.90
CA TYR A 220 10.05 -7.74 -11.92
C TYR A 220 11.16 -7.56 -12.95
N GLY A 221 11.13 -8.33 -14.03
CA GLY A 221 12.25 -8.38 -14.96
C GLY A 221 13.50 -8.91 -14.27
N ASP A 222 14.52 -8.07 -14.17
CA ASP A 222 15.82 -8.32 -13.53
C ASP A 222 15.89 -7.88 -12.06
N GLU A 223 14.90 -7.17 -11.55
CA GLU A 223 14.87 -6.70 -10.17
C GLU A 223 14.04 -7.61 -9.25
N PRO A 224 14.48 -7.89 -8.01
CA PRO A 224 13.64 -8.52 -7.00
C PRO A 224 12.39 -7.69 -6.69
N GLU A 225 11.23 -8.33 -6.56
CA GLU A 225 9.95 -7.67 -6.25
C GLU A 225 10.01 -6.82 -4.96
N ILE A 226 10.79 -7.27 -3.97
CA ILE A 226 10.99 -6.56 -2.71
C ILE A 226 11.61 -5.17 -2.92
N THR A 227 12.48 -5.00 -3.91
CA THR A 227 13.12 -3.72 -4.24
C THR A 227 12.08 -2.70 -4.69
N LYS A 228 11.14 -3.08 -5.56
CA LYS A 228 10.05 -2.19 -6.02
C LYS A 228 9.19 -1.68 -4.86
N MET A 229 8.93 -2.52 -3.86
CA MET A 229 8.17 -2.11 -2.68
C MET A 229 8.96 -1.19 -1.76
N HIS A 230 10.24 -1.50 -1.53
CA HIS A 230 11.12 -0.63 -0.76
C HIS A 230 11.28 0.75 -1.40
N ASP A 231 11.43 0.82 -2.73
CA ASP A 231 11.51 2.09 -3.45
C ASP A 231 10.23 2.91 -3.29
N TYR A 232 9.06 2.27 -3.30
CA TYR A 232 7.79 2.96 -3.05
C TYR A 232 7.71 3.50 -1.62
N TRP A 233 8.22 2.76 -0.62
CA TRP A 233 8.32 3.25 0.76
C TRP A 233 9.27 4.42 0.90
N LEU A 234 10.45 4.35 0.28
CA LEU A 234 11.43 5.44 0.29
C LEU A 234 10.87 6.69 -0.38
N GLN A 235 10.15 6.54 -1.50
CA GLN A 235 9.44 7.66 -2.11
C GLN A 235 8.43 8.30 -1.15
N LEU A 236 7.64 7.49 -0.43
CA LEU A 236 6.65 7.98 0.52
C LEU A 236 7.32 8.70 1.70
N LEU A 237 8.37 8.10 2.27
CA LEU A 237 9.17 8.66 3.34
C LEU A 237 9.83 9.98 2.94
N HIS A 238 10.47 10.04 1.77
CA HIS A 238 11.11 11.26 1.27
C HIS A 238 10.08 12.35 0.96
N LYS A 239 8.92 11.97 0.41
CA LYS A 239 7.90 12.94 0.00
C LYS A 239 7.21 13.61 1.19
N TYR A 240 6.98 12.86 2.27
CA TYR A 240 6.26 13.32 3.46
C TYR A 240 7.18 13.42 4.68
N ASN A 241 8.50 13.59 4.48
CA ASN A 241 9.47 13.64 5.58
C ASN A 241 9.24 14.88 6.47
N SER A 242 8.79 14.65 7.69
CA SER A 242 8.41 15.65 8.69
C SER A 242 9.60 16.25 9.46
N THR A 243 10.77 16.40 8.84
CA THR A 243 11.95 16.77 9.63
C THR A 243 11.94 18.21 10.11
N LYS A 244 11.38 19.19 9.39
CA LYS A 244 11.21 20.56 9.92
C LYS A 244 10.01 21.28 9.31
N THR A 245 9.09 21.72 10.18
CA THR A 245 8.25 22.93 10.05
C THR A 245 6.96 22.95 9.20
N ASN A 246 6.46 21.84 8.63
CA ASN A 246 5.05 21.76 8.17
C ASN A 246 4.63 20.29 8.03
N GLN A 247 4.12 19.71 9.11
CA GLN A 247 3.96 18.27 9.28
C GLN A 247 2.86 17.72 8.35
N THR A 248 3.25 16.96 7.33
CA THR A 248 2.34 16.13 6.53
C THR A 248 2.47 14.68 7.00
N PRO A 249 1.81 14.29 8.10
CA PRO A 249 1.95 12.93 8.61
C PRO A 249 1.33 11.93 7.62
N PHE A 250 1.83 10.69 7.67
CA PHE A 250 1.28 9.61 6.88
C PHE A 250 1.02 8.36 7.71
N PHE A 251 0.09 7.54 7.24
CA PHE A 251 -0.13 6.17 7.69
C PHE A 251 0.02 5.24 6.50
N ALA A 252 0.84 4.21 6.61
CA ALA A 252 1.10 3.27 5.54
C ALA A 252 1.11 1.82 6.04
N TYR A 253 0.49 0.92 5.31
CA TYR A 253 0.46 -0.52 5.61
C TYR A 253 0.90 -1.39 4.42
N ARG A 254 1.60 -2.48 4.75
CA ARG A 254 1.94 -3.59 3.86
C ARG A 254 1.41 -4.91 4.39
#